data_AF-A0A4V3RFW4-F1
#
_entry.id   AF-A0A4V3RFW4-F1
#
_cell.length_a   1.000
_cell.length_b   1.000
_cell.length_c   1.000
_cell.angle_alpha   90.00
_cell.angle_beta   90.00
_cell.angle_gamma   90.00
#
_symmetry.space_group_name_H-M   'P 1'
#
loop_
_entity.id
_entity.type
_entity.pdbx_description
1 polymer ?
#
loop_
_entity_poly.entity_id
_entity_poly.type
_entity_poly.pdbx_seq_one_letter_code
_entity_poly.pdbx_strand_id
1 'polypeptide(L)' 'MGTKKKRIKIAVSEETIQKLQWIVEEDQKKNNKRIYPCDSLERIINNEYVIRKAFRDK' A
#
# COMPACT_ATOMS: atom_id res chain seq x y z
N MET A 1 19.21 -13.18 -12.21
CA MET A 1 19.33 -11.99 -11.35
C MET A 1 18.16 -12.00 -10.37
N GLY A 2 18.38 -12.35 -9.10
CA GLY A 2 17.29 -12.47 -8.11
C GLY A 2 16.92 -11.11 -7.53
N THR A 3 15.63 -10.84 -7.36
CA THR A 3 15.18 -9.60 -6.72
C THR A 3 15.47 -9.66 -5.23
N LYS A 4 16.21 -8.70 -4.66
CA LYS A 4 16.45 -8.60 -3.20
C LYS A 4 15.18 -8.26 -2.39
N LYS A 5 14.09 -7.87 -3.06
CA LYS A 5 12.82 -7.52 -2.42
C LYS A 5 12.17 -8.77 -1.82
N LYS A 6 11.88 -8.73 -0.52
CA LYS A 6 11.06 -9.74 0.15
C LYS A 6 9.63 -9.65 -0.37
N ARG A 7 9.02 -10.79 -0.70
CA ARG A 7 7.63 -10.86 -1.18
C ARG A 7 6.76 -11.43 -0.09
N ILE A 8 5.70 -10.71 0.26
CA ILE A 8 4.68 -11.21 1.18
C ILE A 8 3.55 -11.76 0.31
N LYS A 9 3.10 -12.98 0.60
CA LYS A 9 1.88 -13.54 0.01
C LYS A 9 0.76 -13.37 1.03
N ILE A 10 -0.25 -12.59 0.68
CA ILE A 10 -1.45 -12.41 1.50
C ILE A 10 -2.68 -12.75 0.65
N ALA A 11 -3.64 -13.43 1.26
CA ALA A 11 -4.97 -13.57 0.70
C ALA A 11 -5.84 -12.44 1.22
N VAL A 12 -6.56 -11.77 0.32
CA VAL A 12 -7.47 -10.67 0.65
C VAL A 12 -8.80 -10.88 -0.09
N SER A 13 -9.88 -10.25 0.40
CA SER A 13 -11.17 -10.31 -0.27
C SER A 13 -11.15 -9.55 -1.60
N GLU A 14 -12.05 -9.93 -2.51
CA GLU A 14 -12.25 -9.23 -3.79
C GLU A 14 -12.51 -7.73 -3.59
N GLU A 15 -13.34 -7.39 -2.61
CA GLU A 15 -13.64 -6.01 -2.23
C GLU A 15 -12.37 -5.22 -1.84
N THR A 16 -11.44 -5.87 -1.14
CA THR A 16 -10.17 -5.25 -0.75
C THR A 16 -9.27 -5.02 -1.97
N ILE A 17 -9.28 -5.94 -2.94
CA ILE A 17 -8.55 -5.80 -4.20
C ILE A 17 -9.07 -4.60 -4.98
N GLN A 18 -10.39 -4.45 -5.11
CA GLN A 18 -11.02 -3.32 -5.80
C GLN A 18 -10.70 -1.99 -5.12
N LYS A 19 -10.77 -1.94 -3.78
CA LYS A 19 -10.36 -0.75 -3.00
C LYS A 19 -8.90 -0.38 -3.25
N LEU A 20 -7.99 -1.36 -3.29
CA LEU A 20 -6.59 -1.11 -3.58
C LEU A 20 -6.37 -0.59 -5.01
N GLN A 21 -7.05 -1.17 -6.00
CA GLN A 21 -6.98 -0.71 -7.39
C GLN A 21 -7.42 0.75 -7.51
N TRP A 22 -8.54 1.11 -6.91
CA TRP A 22 -9.03 2.49 -6.89
C TRP A 22 -8.02 3.45 -6.26
N ILE A 23 -7.38 3.07 -5.14
CA ILE A 23 -6.33 3.90 -4.51
C ILE A 23 -5.14 4.09 -5.44
N VAL A 24 -4.71 3.03 -6.15
CA VAL A 24 -3.58 3.11 -7.09
C VAL A 24 -3.91 4.06 -8.24
N GLU A 25 -5.13 4.03 -8.77
CA GLU A 25 -5.58 4.95 -9.80
C GLU A 25 -5.58 6.41 -9.33
N GLU A 26 -6.06 6.66 -8.11
CA GLU A 26 -6.04 8.00 -7.52
C GLU A 26 -4.61 8.50 -7.26
N ASP A 27 -3.73 7.63 -6.78
CA ASP A 27 -2.31 7.95 -6.60
C ASP A 27 -1.65 8.24 -7.95
N GLN A 28 -1.98 7.48 -9.00
CA GLN A 28 -1.46 7.66 -10.35
C GLN A 28 -1.92 8.98 -10.97
N LYS A 29 -3.16 9.43 -10.72
CA LYS A 29 -3.65 10.75 -11.18
C LYS A 29 -2.89 11.91 -10.52
N LYS A 30 -2.43 11.73 -9.28
CA LYS A 30 -1.70 12.75 -8.53
C LYS A 30 -0.20 12.81 -8.84
N ASN A 31 0.33 11.82 -9.56
CA ASN A 31 1.75 11.68 -9.81
C ASN A 31 2.06 11.54 -11.30
N ASN A 32 3.09 12.26 -11.76
CA ASN A 32 3.56 12.14 -13.15
C ASN A 32 4.33 10.84 -13.44
N LYS A 33 4.64 10.03 -12.41
CA LYS A 33 5.38 8.77 -12.53
C LYS A 33 4.44 7.60 -12.37
N ARG A 34 4.79 6.47 -12.99
CA ARG A 34 4.05 5.21 -12.84
C ARG A 34 4.11 4.73 -11.39
N ILE A 35 2.96 4.48 -10.80
CA ILE A 35 2.80 3.93 -9.45
C ILE A 35 2.32 2.49 -9.56
N TYR A 36 2.96 1.60 -8.81
CA TYR A 36 2.56 0.20 -8.72
C TYR A 36 1.74 -0.06 -7.45
N PRO A 37 0.89 -1.10 -7.43
CA PRO A 37 0.12 -1.45 -6.24
C PRO A 37 0.96 -1.68 -4.98
N CYS A 38 2.20 -2.17 -5.13
CA CYS A 38 3.11 -2.32 -3.99
C CYS A 38 3.50 -0.98 -3.37
N ASP A 39 3.67 0.07 -4.17
CA ASP A 39 4.06 1.39 -3.69
C ASP A 39 2.93 2.02 -2.86
N SER A 40 1.68 1.93 -3.35
CA SER A 40 0.51 2.39 -2.62
C SER A 40 0.26 1.56 -1.36
N LEU A 41 0.45 0.24 -1.41
CA LEU A 41 0.30 -0.64 -0.24
C LEU A 41 1.34 -0.32 0.85
N GLU A 42 2.62 -0.14 0.48
CA GLU A 42 3.67 0.25 1.42
C GLU A 42 3.35 1.60 2.08
N ARG A 43 2.87 2.57 1.30
CA ARG A 43 2.43 3.88 1.82
C ARG A 43 1.30 3.74 2.84
N ILE A 44 0.26 2.94 2.54
CA ILE A 44 -0.86 2.72 3.45
C ILE A 44 -0.38 2.10 4.77
N ILE A 45 0.45 1.06 4.70
CA ILE A 45 0.96 0.36 5.89
C ILE A 45 1.83 1.29 6.73
N ASN A 46 2.71 2.08 6.10
CA ASN A 46 3.56 3.03 6.80
C ASN A 46 2.73 4.11 7.53
N ASN A 47 1.69 4.63 6.88
CA ASN A 47 0.79 5.60 7.49
C ASN A 47 0.04 5.00 8.69
N GLU A 48 -0.54 3.81 8.53
CA GLU A 48 -1.24 3.11 9.61
C GLU A 48 -0.31 2.81 10.78
N TYR A 49 0.93 2.40 10.51
CA TYR A 49 1.94 2.18 11.54
C TYR A 49 2.24 3.45 12.32
N VAL A 50 2.45 4.59 11.64
CA VAL A 50 2.72 5.88 12.29
C VAL A 50 1.54 6.32 13.16
N ILE A 51 0.32 6.22 12.65
CA ILE A 51 -0.91 6.56 13.39
C ILE A 51 -1.00 5.68 14.63
N ARG A 52 -0.99 4.34 14.47
CA ARG A 52 -1.09 3.43 15.61
C ARG A 52 0.00 3.64 16.64
N LYS A 53 1.22 3.91 16.21
CA LYS A 53 2.35 4.17 17.10
C LYS A 53 2.17 5.50 17.86
N ALA A 54 1.71 6.55 17.20
CA ALA A 54 1.46 7.85 17.82
C ALA A 54 0.33 7.81 18.84
N PHE A 55 -0.67 6.96 18.63
CA PHE A 55 -1.82 6.78 19.53
C PHE A 55 -1.69 5.55 20.46
N ARG A 56 -0.52 4.88 20.51
CA ARG A 56 -0.33 3.65 21.31
C ARG A 56 -0.30 3.89 22.82
N ASP A 57 -0.17 5.14 23.25
CA ASP A 57 -0.22 5.53 24.65
C ASP A 57 -1.33 6.59 24.85
N LYS A 58 -2.56 6.11 25.07
CA LYS A 58 -3.61 6.78 25.83
C LYS A 58 -4.45 5.74 26.56
#